data_AF-A0A328NBS2-F1
#
_entry.id   AF-A0A328NBS2-F1
#
_cell.length_a   1.000
_cell.length_b   1.000
_cell.length_c   1.000
_cell.angle_alpha   90.00
_cell.angle_beta   90.00
_cell.angle_gamma   90.00
#
_symmetry.space_group_name_H-M   'P 1'
#
loop_
_entity.id
_entity.type
_entity.pdbx_description
1 polymer ?
#
loop_
_entity_poly.entity_id
_entity_poly.type
_entity_poly.pdbx_seq_one_letter_code
_entity_poly.pdbx_strand_id
1 'polypeptide(L)'
;MGWRVHFTRRRLLTPKAPRPLLLALPLGQIKSWLDEEDIPERLPCLIALDGTYDLELNRYFLQDHLMAASENTQAAVAYDLANF
;
A
#
# COMPACT_ATOMS: atom_id res chain seq x y z
N MET A 1 -3.76 18.80 -1.40
CA MET A 1 -2.40 18.20 -1.37
C MET A 1 -2.39 17.03 -2.34
N GLY A 2 -1.27 16.70 -2.99
CA GLY A 2 -1.27 15.61 -3.97
C GLY A 2 -0.98 14.27 -3.32
N TRP A 3 -1.96 13.37 -3.27
CA TRP A 3 -1.76 11.98 -2.86
C TRP A 3 -1.83 11.07 -4.07
N ARG A 4 -1.04 9.99 -4.06
CA ARG A 4 -1.11 8.90 -5.03
C ARG A 4 -1.70 7.67 -4.37
N VAL A 5 -2.73 7.12 -5.01
CA VAL A 5 -3.32 5.85 -4.61
C VAL A 5 -2.45 4.71 -5.13
N HIS A 6 -1.99 3.87 -4.22
CA HIS A 6 -1.33 2.61 -4.47
C HIS A 6 -2.17 1.48 -3.88
N PHE A 7 -1.93 0.25 -4.33
CA PHE A 7 -2.59 -0.93 -3.79
C PHE A 7 -1.54 -1.91 -3.32
N THR A 8 -1.73 -2.48 -2.13
CA THR A 8 -0.83 -3.52 -1.61
C THR A 8 -0.83 -4.71 -2.57
N ARG A 9 0.36 -5.15 -2.96
CA ARG A 9 0.54 -6.36 -3.78
C ARG A 9 1.56 -7.24 -3.08
N ARG A 10 1.14 -8.44 -2.67
CA ARG A 10 2.01 -9.40 -1.98
C ARG A 10 3.04 -10.01 -2.93
N ARG A 11 2.72 -10.05 -4.23
CA ARG A 11 3.71 -10.33 -5.30
C ARG A 11 4.50 -9.07 -5.64
N LEU A 12 5.58 -8.84 -4.90
CA LEU A 12 6.60 -7.87 -5.28
C LEU A 12 7.29 -8.34 -6.57
N LEU A 13 7.17 -7.56 -7.63
CA LEU A 13 7.88 -7.80 -8.89
C LEU A 13 9.36 -7.48 -8.68
N THR A 14 10.22 -8.50 -8.76
CA THR A 14 11.66 -8.29 -8.75
C THR A 14 12.12 -7.77 -10.11
N PRO A 15 12.94 -6.70 -10.16
CA PRO A 15 13.47 -6.21 -11.42
C PRO A 15 14.35 -7.29 -12.08
N LYS A 16 14.18 -7.50 -13.40
CA LYS A 16 14.97 -8.47 -14.19
C LYS A 16 16.47 -8.16 -14.18
N ALA A 17 16.83 -6.88 -14.07
CA ALA A 17 18.21 -6.44 -13.95
C ALA A 17 18.48 -5.98 -12.51
N PRO A 18 19.63 -6.35 -11.94
CA PRO A 18 20.00 -5.96 -10.58
C PRO A 18 20.02 -4.44 -10.45
N ARG A 19 19.21 -3.91 -9.53
CA ARG A 19 19.23 -2.49 -9.13
C ARG A 19 19.86 -2.39 -7.74
N PRO A 20 21.08 -1.86 -7.59
CA PRO A 20 21.84 -1.92 -6.33
C PRO A 20 21.05 -1.46 -5.09
N LEU A 21 20.30 -0.37 -5.21
CA LEU A 21 19.48 0.15 -4.11
C LEU A 21 18.31 -0.76 -3.73
N LEU A 22 17.72 -1.49 -4.69
CA LEU A 22 16.63 -2.42 -4.41
C LEU A 22 17.12 -3.78 -3.91
N LEU A 23 18.36 -4.16 -4.25
CA LEU A 23 19.00 -5.36 -3.72
C LEU A 23 19.42 -5.20 -2.25
N ALA A 24 19.69 -3.96 -1.83
CA ALA A 24 19.99 -3.63 -0.43
C ALA A 24 18.74 -3.61 0.46
N LEU A 25 17.54 -3.60 -0.12
CA LEU A 25 16.30 -3.67 0.65
C LEU A 25 16.06 -5.11 1.13
N PRO A 26 15.66 -5.32 2.39
CA PRO A 26 15.39 -6.64 2.92
C PRO A 26 14.01 -7.15 2.45
N LEU A 27 13.81 -7.27 1.12
CA LEU A 27 12.52 -7.62 0.51
C LEU A 27 11.92 -8.92 1.05
N GLY A 28 12.78 -9.89 1.42
CA GLY A 28 12.35 -11.12 2.09
C GLY A 28 11.76 -10.88 3.48
N GLN A 29 12.37 -10.00 4.28
CA GLN A 29 11.84 -9.63 5.61
C GLN A 29 10.57 -8.79 5.49
N ILE A 30 10.50 -7.90 4.49
CA ILE A 30 9.29 -7.10 4.21
C ILE A 30 8.12 -8.03 3.87
N LYS A 31 8.35 -9.07 3.08
CA LYS A 31 7.31 -10.06 2.77
C LYS A 31 6.83 -10.80 4.01
N SER A 32 7.76 -11.30 4.83
CA SER A 32 7.42 -11.99 6.08
C SER A 32 6.67 -11.08 7.06
N TRP A 33 7.08 -9.82 7.18
CA TRP A 33 6.38 -8.82 8.00
C TRP A 33 4.94 -8.54 7.50
N LEU A 34 4.75 -8.43 6.17
CA LEU A 34 3.41 -8.28 5.58
C LEU A 34 2.51 -9.49 5.87
N ASP A 35 3.09 -10.71 5.92
CA ASP A 35 2.36 -11.93 6.26
C ASP A 35 2.05 -12.00 7.78
N GLU A 36 2.96 -11.57 8.65
CA GLU A 36 2.80 -11.55 10.12
C GLU A 36 1.74 -10.53 10.59
N GLU A 37 1.69 -9.35 9.96
CA GLU A 37 0.72 -8.29 10.28
C GLU A 37 -0.67 -8.53 9.65
N ASP A 38 -0.86 -9.67 8.98
CA ASP A 38 -2.08 -10.05 8.24
C ASP A 38 -2.58 -8.95 7.29
N ILE A 39 -1.66 -8.16 6.72
CA ILE A 39 -2.03 -7.03 5.86
C ILE A 39 -2.65 -7.57 4.57
N PRO A 40 -3.95 -7.35 4.32
CA PRO A 40 -4.64 -7.95 3.18
C PRO A 40 -4.05 -7.49 1.85
N GLU A 41 -4.08 -8.39 0.88
CA GLU A 41 -3.73 -8.03 -0.49
C GLU A 41 -4.76 -7.06 -1.07
N ARG A 42 -4.30 -6.14 -1.91
CA ARG A 42 -5.13 -5.19 -2.67
C ARG A 42 -5.84 -4.13 -1.84
N LEU A 43 -5.40 -3.87 -0.61
CA LEU A 43 -5.85 -2.68 0.12
C LEU A 43 -5.22 -1.41 -0.46
N PRO A 44 -5.98 -0.31 -0.53
CA PRO A 44 -5.43 0.97 -0.92
C PRO A 44 -4.47 1.52 0.13
N CYS A 45 -3.45 2.24 -0.34
CA CYS A 45 -2.59 3.07 0.47
C CYS A 45 -2.27 4.39 -0.25
N LEU A 46 -2.14 5.47 0.52
CA LEU A 46 -1.86 6.81 0.03
C LEU A 46 -0.42 7.19 0.33
N ILE A 47 0.27 7.65 -0.71
CA ILE A 47 1.63 8.18 -0.63
C ILE A 47 1.61 9.60 -1.19
N ALA A 48 2.14 10.56 -0.44
CA ALA A 48 2.22 11.93 -0.89
C ALA A 48 3.19 12.06 -2.08
N LEU A 49 3.06 13.13 -2.87
CA LEU A 49 3.92 13.35 -4.05
C LEU A 49 5.41 13.45 -3.71
N ASP A 50 5.74 13.87 -2.49
CA ASP A 50 7.11 13.94 -1.96
C ASP A 50 7.61 12.59 -1.41
N GLY A 51 6.78 11.55 -1.45
CA GLY A 51 7.09 10.22 -0.93
C GLY A 51 6.73 10.00 0.53
N THR A 52 6.12 10.99 1.20
CA THR A 52 5.70 10.84 2.61
C THR A 52 4.56 9.84 2.74
N TYR A 53 4.62 9.03 3.80
CA TYR A 53 3.59 8.07 4.18
C TYR A 53 3.01 8.42 5.54
N ASP A 54 1.72 8.76 5.58
CA ASP A 54 1.01 9.09 6.81
C ASP A 54 0.37 7.83 7.41
N LEU A 55 0.81 7.46 8.61
CA LEU A 55 0.36 6.26 9.31
C LEU A 55 -1.11 6.35 9.75
N GLU A 56 -1.57 7.50 10.26
CA GLU A 56 -2.96 7.63 10.70
C GLU A 56 -3.91 7.60 9.51
N LEU A 57 -3.57 8.31 8.44
CA LEU A 57 -4.36 8.34 7.21
C LEU A 57 -4.50 6.95 6.61
N ASN A 58 -3.41 6.20 6.53
CA ASN A 58 -3.42 4.88 5.91
C ASN A 58 -4.06 3.79 6.80
N ARG A 59 -4.08 3.98 8.13
CA ARG A 59 -4.81 3.08 9.04
C ARG A 59 -6.32 3.09 8.82
N TYR A 60 -6.88 4.14 8.21
CA TYR A 60 -8.29 4.18 7.85
C TYR A 60 -8.71 3.00 6.94
N PHE A 61 -7.84 2.61 6.00
CA PHE A 61 -8.11 1.49 5.09
C PHE A 61 -8.06 0.12 5.75
N LEU A 62 -7.55 0.03 6.99
CA LEU A 62 -7.50 -1.19 7.81
C LEU A 62 -8.76 -1.37 8.67
N GLN A 63 -9.75 -0.49 8.57
CA GLN A 63 -11.01 -0.66 9.30
C GLN A 63 -11.84 -1.79 8.70
N ASP A 64 -12.42 -2.66 9.55
CA ASP A 64 -13.17 -3.87 9.15
C ASP A 64 -14.19 -3.63 8.02
N HIS A 65 -14.93 -2.53 8.07
CA HIS A 65 -15.94 -2.18 7.06
C HIS A 65 -15.38 -1.93 5.65
N LEU A 66 -14.13 -1.46 5.55
CA LEU A 66 -13.45 -1.18 4.28
C LEU A 66 -12.75 -2.43 3.80
N MET A 67 -12.13 -3.20 4.71
CA MET A 67 -11.55 -4.50 4.40
C MET A 67 -12.60 -5.48 3.84
N ALA A 68 -13.84 -5.44 4.36
CA ALA A 68 -14.94 -6.24 3.86
C ALA A 68 -15.63 -5.68 2.59
N ALA A 69 -15.31 -4.44 2.19
CA ALA A 69 -15.91 -3.81 1.02
C ALA A 69 -15.36 -4.37 -0.29
N SER A 70 -16.10 -4.17 -1.39
CA SER A 70 -15.63 -4.53 -2.72
C SER A 70 -14.40 -3.70 -3.13
N GLU A 71 -13.55 -4.23 -4.00
CA GLU A 71 -12.37 -3.51 -4.52
C GLU A 71 -12.74 -2.16 -5.15
N ASN A 72 -13.89 -2.09 -5.85
CA ASN A 72 -14.36 -0.86 -6.47
C ASN A 72 -14.74 0.19 -5.42
N THR A 73 -15.34 -0.24 -4.30
CA THR A 73 -15.68 0.63 -3.17
C THR A 73 -14.41 1.14 -2.49
N GLN A 74 -13.45 0.26 -2.22
CA GLN A 74 -12.15 0.65 -1.64
C GLN A 74 -11.42 1.65 -2.55
N ALA A 75 -11.40 1.40 -3.86
CA ALA A 75 -10.79 2.29 -4.84
C ALA A 75 -11.48 3.66 -4.89
N ALA A 76 -12.81 3.69 -4.93
CA ALA A 76 -13.57 4.95 -4.93
C ALA A 76 -13.23 5.80 -3.69
N VAL A 77 -13.28 5.18 -2.50
CA VAL A 77 -12.94 5.85 -1.24
C VAL A 77 -11.50 6.37 -1.27
N ALA A 78 -10.54 5.58 -1.74
CA ALA A 78 -9.14 6.00 -1.80
C ALA A 78 -8.91 7.17 -2.77
N TYR A 79 -9.57 7.18 -3.93
CA TYR A 79 -9.50 8.30 -4.87
C TYR A 79 -10.20 9.55 -4.33
N ASP A 80 -11.32 9.41 -3.64
CA ASP A 80 -11.99 10.54 -2.98
C ASP A 80 -11.07 11.16 -1.92
N LEU A 81 -10.49 10.32 -1.06
CA LEU A 81 -9.57 10.77 0.00
C LEU A 81 -8.29 11.41 -0.57
N ALA A 82 -7.80 10.93 -1.72
CA ALA A 82 -6.62 11.49 -2.37
C ALA A 82 -6.85 12.87 -2.99
N ASN A 83 -8.11 13.22 -3.29
CA ASN A 83 -8.52 14.47 -3.93
C ASN A 83 -9.15 15.48 -2.96
N PHE A 84 -9.27 15.13 -1.67
CA PHE A 84 -9.74 16.01 -0.61
C PHE A 84 -8.68 17.08 -0.25
#